data_AF-A0A6N2ZKR0-F1
#
_entry.id   AF-A0A6N2ZKR0-F1
#
_cell.length_a   1.000
_cell.length_b   1.000
_cell.length_c   1.000
_cell.angle_alpha   90.00
_cell.angle_beta   90.00
_cell.angle_gamma   90.00
#
_symmetry.space_group_name_H-M   'P 1'
#
loop_
_entity.id
_entity.type
_entity.pdbx_description
1 polymer ?
#
loop_
_entity_poly.entity_id
_entity_poly.type
_entity_poly.pdbx_seq_one_letter_code
_entity_poly.pdbx_strand_id
1 'polypeptide(L)'
;MEMKSLMRLACLGAVAMTFVACEEDKHICTLPSFAGFRIEPTVWNAGDSVTITAVQQSLGDLLYKAEYHWSVECTDTTFTKNYNVVYDADKSNPYIGIRLPDDFRGRMAKINFSVQYSYSATAPQSAPSGSNSGQSGIYGSITTTAASQLYGTGRGSYTLSW
;
A
#
# COMPACT_ATOMS: atom_id res chain seq x y z
N MET A 1 -26.01 -41.57 -75.94
CA MET A 1 -24.72 -40.87 -76.08
C MET A 1 -24.95 -39.45 -75.63
N GLU A 2 -24.10 -38.95 -74.73
CA GLU A 2 -23.88 -37.57 -74.25
C GLU A 2 -23.71 -37.57 -72.72
N MET A 3 -22.84 -36.69 -72.25
CA MET A 3 -21.72 -37.02 -71.37
C MET A 3 -21.82 -36.31 -70.01
N LYS A 4 -21.27 -36.97 -68.99
CA LYS A 4 -20.71 -36.48 -67.70
C LYS A 4 -20.68 -34.97 -67.43
N SER A 5 -21.07 -34.57 -66.21
CA SER A 5 -20.34 -33.56 -65.40
C SER A 5 -20.83 -33.60 -63.94
N LEU A 6 -20.15 -34.30 -63.01
CA LEU A 6 -19.14 -33.77 -62.07
C LEU A 6 -19.62 -32.60 -61.17
N MET A 7 -20.20 -32.97 -60.03
CA MET A 7 -19.71 -32.67 -58.67
C MET A 7 -18.96 -31.34 -58.47
N ARG A 8 -19.53 -30.40 -57.70
CA ARG A 8 -18.84 -29.63 -56.63
C ARG A 8 -19.84 -29.11 -55.59
N LEU A 9 -19.90 -29.83 -54.48
CA LEU A 9 -20.48 -29.40 -53.21
C LEU A 9 -19.56 -28.31 -52.63
N ALA A 10 -19.96 -27.04 -52.71
CA ALA A 10 -19.23 -25.94 -52.11
C ALA A 10 -19.73 -25.72 -50.67
N CYS A 11 -19.22 -26.52 -49.73
CA CYS A 11 -19.33 -26.19 -48.30
C CYS A 11 -18.43 -24.98 -48.04
N LEU A 12 -19.01 -23.77 -48.00
CA LEU A 12 -18.37 -22.63 -47.35
C LEU A 12 -18.35 -22.89 -45.84
N GLY A 13 -17.31 -23.59 -45.39
CA GLY A 13 -16.95 -23.66 -43.99
C GLY A 13 -16.52 -22.26 -43.54
N ALA A 14 -17.43 -21.54 -42.88
CA ALA A 14 -17.08 -20.36 -42.11
C ALA A 14 -16.18 -20.81 -40.95
N VAL A 15 -14.87 -20.67 -41.12
CA VAL A 15 -13.92 -20.79 -40.01
C VAL A 15 -14.09 -19.52 -39.17
N ALA A 16 -15.03 -19.56 -38.23
CA ALA A 16 -15.03 -18.63 -37.12
C ALA A 16 -13.76 -18.90 -36.32
N MET A 17 -12.70 -18.15 -36.62
CA MET A 17 -11.56 -18.03 -35.73
C MET A 17 -12.10 -17.33 -34.48
N THR A 18 -12.60 -18.11 -33.53
CA THR A 18 -12.66 -17.66 -32.14
C THR A 18 -11.22 -17.39 -31.76
N PHE A 19 -10.83 -16.12 -31.79
CA PHE A 19 -9.72 -15.66 -30.99
C PHE A 19 -10.10 -16.04 -29.56
N VAL A 20 -9.66 -17.21 -29.12
CA VAL A 20 -9.47 -17.46 -27.70
C VAL A 20 -8.36 -16.48 -27.36
N ALA A 21 -8.76 -15.25 -27.04
CA ALA A 21 -7.89 -14.35 -26.31
C ALA A 21 -7.45 -15.19 -25.11
N CYS A 22 -6.15 -15.48 -25.03
CA CYS A 22 -5.58 -15.96 -23.79
C CYS A 22 -6.10 -15.01 -22.72
N GLU A 23 -7.02 -15.48 -21.86
CA GLU A 23 -7.18 -14.88 -20.55
C GLU A 23 -5.84 -15.14 -19.87
N GLU A 24 -4.85 -14.29 -20.16
CA GLU A 24 -3.74 -14.10 -19.24
C GLU A 24 -4.43 -13.76 -17.93
N ASP A 25 -4.35 -14.68 -16.97
CA ASP A 25 -4.70 -14.39 -15.58
C ASP A 25 -4.02 -13.07 -15.24
N LYS A 26 -4.80 -11.99 -15.25
CA LYS A 26 -4.24 -10.66 -15.01
C LYS A 26 -3.78 -10.70 -13.58
N HIS A 27 -2.46 -10.73 -13.40
CA HIS A 27 -1.86 -10.62 -12.10
C HIS A 27 -2.10 -9.18 -11.65
N ILE A 28 -3.14 -9.00 -10.83
CA ILE A 28 -3.56 -7.69 -10.31
C ILE A 28 -2.81 -7.47 -8.99
N CYS A 29 -2.16 -6.31 -8.85
CA CYS A 29 -1.49 -5.97 -7.61
C CYS A 29 -2.49 -5.82 -6.47
N THR A 30 -2.05 -6.08 -5.25
CA THR A 30 -2.82 -5.78 -4.04
C THR A 30 -2.08 -4.76 -3.21
N LEU A 31 -2.77 -3.68 -2.83
CA LEU A 31 -2.23 -2.71 -1.87
C LEU A 31 -2.36 -3.26 -0.45
N PRO A 32 -1.42 -2.96 0.47
CA PRO A 32 -1.62 -3.29 1.87
C PRO A 32 -2.76 -2.47 2.47
N SER A 33 -3.35 -2.98 3.55
CA SER A 33 -4.21 -2.19 4.44
C SER A 33 -3.50 -1.96 5.77
N PHE A 34 -3.92 -0.93 6.50
CA PHE A 34 -3.30 -0.55 7.75
C PHE A 34 -4.31 -0.52 8.90
N ALA A 35 -3.92 -1.08 10.03
CA ALA A 35 -4.66 -0.93 11.28
C ALA A 35 -4.56 0.50 11.84
N GLY A 36 -3.40 1.14 11.68
CA GLY A 36 -3.11 2.47 12.23
C GLY A 36 -1.68 2.55 12.75
N PHE A 37 -1.47 3.34 13.79
CA PHE A 37 -0.17 3.59 14.40
C PHE A 37 -0.03 2.86 15.73
N ARG A 38 1.04 2.09 15.91
CA ARG A 38 1.53 1.68 17.23
C ARG A 38 2.61 2.66 17.68
N ILE A 39 2.52 3.14 18.91
CA ILE A 39 3.40 4.18 19.46
C ILE A 39 3.96 3.69 20.79
N GLU A 40 5.28 3.60 20.90
CA GLU A 40 5.96 3.04 22.07
C GLU A 40 7.17 3.91 22.45
N PRO A 41 7.21 4.51 23.67
CA PRO A 41 6.11 4.62 24.65
C PRO A 41 5.02 5.61 24.21
N THR A 42 3.86 5.60 24.88
CA THR A 42 2.75 6.56 24.65
C THR A 42 2.84 7.84 25.48
N VAL A 43 3.69 7.86 26.51
CA VAL A 43 4.03 9.05 27.31
C VAL A 43 5.48 9.37 27.02
N TRP A 44 5.76 10.61 26.60
CA TRP A 44 7.09 10.99 26.14
C TRP A 44 7.74 11.98 27.09
N ASN A 45 8.96 11.66 27.50
CA ASN A 45 9.80 12.51 28.34
C ASN A 45 11.08 12.91 27.60
N ALA A 46 11.74 13.92 28.13
CA ALA A 46 13.05 14.33 27.64
C ALA A 46 14.04 13.17 27.68
N GLY A 47 14.80 13.00 26.60
CA GLY A 47 15.73 11.89 26.45
C GLY A 47 15.06 10.52 26.25
N ASP A 48 13.76 10.41 25.97
CA ASP A 48 13.18 9.12 25.59
C ASP A 48 13.52 8.75 24.14
N SER A 49 13.58 7.44 23.88
CA SER A 49 13.54 6.90 22.51
C SER A 49 12.14 6.42 22.22
N VAL A 50 11.51 6.97 21.18
CA VAL A 50 10.14 6.64 20.78
C VAL A 50 10.16 5.96 19.43
N THR A 51 9.40 4.88 19.28
CA THR A 51 9.15 4.22 18.00
C THR A 51 7.69 4.36 17.62
N ILE A 52 7.44 4.81 16.39
CA ILE A 52 6.11 4.88 15.80
C ILE A 52 6.10 3.96 14.58
N THR A 53 5.19 3.00 14.58
CA THR A 53 5.05 1.98 13.53
C THR A 53 3.69 2.09 12.87
N ALA A 54 3.64 2.18 11.54
CA ALA A 54 2.41 2.04 10.78
C ALA A 54 2.14 0.54 10.59
N VAL A 55 1.17 0.02 11.31
CA VAL A 55 0.88 -1.42 11.40
C VAL A 55 0.02 -1.84 10.21
N GLN A 56 0.58 -2.68 9.35
CA GLN A 56 -0.17 -3.29 8.25
C GLN A 56 -1.11 -4.36 8.82
N GLN A 57 -2.38 -4.27 8.44
CA GLN A 57 -3.40 -5.28 8.76
C GLN A 57 -3.43 -6.40 7.73
N SER A 58 -3.24 -6.06 6.45
CA SER A 58 -2.99 -7.00 5.37
C SER A 58 -1.79 -6.55 4.57
N LEU A 59 -0.98 -7.52 4.11
CA LEU A 59 0.16 -7.24 3.25
C LEU A 59 -0.31 -7.03 1.80
N GLY A 60 0.42 -6.20 1.07
CA GLY A 60 0.26 -6.08 -0.37
C GLY A 60 1.02 -7.17 -1.12
N ASP A 61 0.83 -7.18 -2.43
CA ASP A 61 1.46 -8.14 -3.34
C ASP A 61 1.63 -7.55 -4.75
N LEU A 62 2.66 -8.00 -5.46
CA LEU A 62 3.07 -7.48 -6.77
C LEU A 62 3.35 -5.96 -6.71
N LEU A 63 4.10 -5.58 -5.67
CA LEU A 63 4.54 -4.21 -5.45
C LEU A 63 6.07 -4.17 -5.50
N TYR A 64 6.58 -3.39 -6.44
CA TYR A 64 8.02 -3.24 -6.61
C TYR A 64 8.65 -2.41 -5.50
N LYS A 65 8.24 -1.15 -5.37
CA LYS A 65 8.88 -0.18 -4.47
C LYS A 65 7.85 0.44 -3.55
N ALA A 66 8.19 0.61 -2.28
CA ALA A 66 7.45 1.45 -1.34
C ALA A 66 8.32 2.60 -0.87
N GLU A 67 7.82 3.83 -0.97
CA GLU A 67 8.52 5.07 -0.57
C GLU A 67 7.80 5.69 0.62
N TYR A 68 8.36 5.50 1.81
CA TYR A 68 7.81 5.94 3.08
C TYR A 68 8.30 7.32 3.47
N HIS A 69 7.39 8.16 3.93
CA HIS A 69 7.66 9.50 4.44
C HIS A 69 6.97 9.67 5.79
N TRP A 70 7.75 10.04 6.80
CA TRP A 70 7.31 10.29 8.16
C TRP A 70 7.56 11.75 8.55
N SER A 71 6.60 12.35 9.25
CA SER A 71 6.76 13.62 9.95
C SER A 71 6.10 13.52 11.32
N VAL A 72 6.85 13.84 12.38
CA VAL A 72 6.36 13.91 13.77
C VAL A 72 6.61 15.31 14.27
N GLU A 73 5.55 16.12 14.28
CA GLU A 73 5.58 17.53 14.69
C GLU A 73 5.25 17.62 16.18
N CYS A 74 6.20 18.10 16.98
CA CYS A 74 6.00 18.49 18.38
C CYS A 74 6.00 20.02 18.47
N THR A 75 5.74 20.59 19.66
CA THR A 75 5.70 22.05 19.86
C THR A 75 6.93 22.77 19.32
N ASP A 76 8.14 22.26 19.63
CA ASP A 76 9.40 22.96 19.37
C ASP A 76 10.32 22.26 18.37
N THR A 77 9.92 21.07 17.88
CA THR A 77 10.76 20.25 17.00
C THR A 77 9.92 19.41 16.07
N THR A 78 10.48 19.09 14.90
CA THR A 78 9.87 18.18 13.93
C THR A 78 10.88 17.12 13.53
N PHE A 79 10.51 15.85 13.67
CA PHE A 79 11.31 14.73 13.24
C PHE A 79 10.78 14.22 11.90
N THR A 80 11.68 14.00 10.94
CA THR A 80 11.31 13.42 9.65
C THR A 80 12.17 12.20 9.33
N LYS A 81 11.60 11.25 8.60
CA LYS A 81 12.32 10.08 8.10
C LYS A 81 11.72 9.69 6.75
N ASN A 82 12.57 9.68 5.73
CA ASN A 82 12.21 9.21 4.40
C ASN A 82 13.09 8.02 4.06
N TYR A 83 12.49 6.95 3.53
CA TYR A 83 13.22 5.77 3.08
C TYR A 83 12.35 4.96 2.14
N ASN A 84 12.99 4.10 1.35
CA ASN A 84 12.30 3.18 0.48
C ASN A 84 12.75 1.74 0.69
N VAL A 85 11.90 0.81 0.30
CA VAL A 85 12.21 -0.63 0.26
C VAL A 85 11.74 -1.22 -1.07
N VAL A 86 12.33 -2.34 -1.46
CA VAL A 86 11.70 -3.23 -2.45
C VAL A 86 10.60 -3.99 -1.70
N TYR A 87 9.34 -3.64 -1.93
CA TYR A 87 8.24 -4.04 -1.04
C TYR A 87 8.07 -5.56 -0.98
N ASP A 88 8.07 -6.23 -2.13
CA ASP A 88 7.93 -7.69 -2.14
C ASP A 88 9.14 -8.43 -1.52
N ALA A 89 10.29 -7.77 -1.34
CA ALA A 89 11.43 -8.31 -0.61
C ALA A 89 11.39 -7.99 0.90
N ASP A 90 10.77 -6.88 1.29
CA ASP A 90 10.60 -6.46 2.69
C ASP A 90 9.20 -5.86 2.91
N LYS A 91 8.30 -6.74 3.38
CA LYS A 91 6.91 -6.39 3.74
C LYS A 91 6.77 -6.01 5.21
N SER A 92 7.87 -5.74 5.93
CA SER A 92 7.81 -5.34 7.34
C SER A 92 7.04 -4.02 7.53
N ASN A 93 6.53 -3.82 8.76
CA ASN A 93 5.80 -2.59 9.07
C ASN A 93 6.75 -1.38 9.01
N PRO A 94 6.42 -0.34 8.24
CA PRO A 94 7.23 0.86 8.22
C PRO A 94 7.17 1.58 9.57
N TYR A 95 8.32 2.10 9.99
CA TYR A 95 8.45 2.83 11.26
C TYR A 95 9.41 4.02 11.17
N ILE A 96 9.27 4.92 12.14
CA ILE A 96 10.24 5.94 12.51
C ILE A 96 10.62 5.75 13.98
N GLY A 97 11.93 5.76 14.25
CA GLY A 97 12.48 5.86 15.60
C GLY A 97 13.00 7.28 15.81
N ILE A 98 12.64 7.91 16.91
CA ILE A 98 13.06 9.27 17.27
C ILE A 98 13.70 9.26 18.66
N ARG A 99 14.73 10.09 18.82
CA ARG A 99 15.34 10.38 20.12
C ARG A 99 14.92 11.80 20.50
N LEU A 100 14.22 11.94 21.62
CA LEU A 100 13.79 13.24 22.10
C LEU A 100 14.97 13.99 22.71
N PRO A 101 15.09 15.31 22.49
CA PRO A 101 16.08 16.15 23.16
C PRO A 101 15.99 16.07 24.69
N ASP A 102 17.10 16.29 25.37
CA ASP A 102 17.17 16.27 26.84
C ASP A 102 16.43 17.46 27.50
N ASP A 103 16.07 18.47 26.71
CA ASP A 103 15.29 19.63 27.13
C ASP A 103 13.85 19.62 26.59
N PHE A 104 13.39 18.51 26.01
CA PHE A 104 12.07 18.38 25.41
C PHE A 104 10.92 18.69 26.40
N ARG A 105 9.97 19.54 25.99
CA ARG A 105 8.82 19.99 26.80
C ARG A 105 7.46 19.72 26.17
N GLY A 106 7.43 19.07 25.01
CA GLY A 106 6.19 18.78 24.29
C GLY A 106 5.25 17.90 25.09
N ARG A 107 3.94 18.17 24.97
CA ARG A 107 2.84 17.37 25.55
C ARG A 107 1.89 16.85 24.47
N MET A 108 2.25 17.09 23.23
CA MET A 108 1.47 16.74 22.05
C MET A 108 2.42 16.50 20.89
N ALA A 109 2.10 15.51 20.07
CA ALA A 109 2.77 15.23 18.82
C ALA A 109 1.75 14.93 17.73
N LYS A 110 1.91 15.59 16.58
CA LYS A 110 1.15 15.30 15.36
C LYS A 110 1.98 14.39 14.48
N ILE A 111 1.54 13.15 14.36
CA ILE A 111 2.15 12.10 13.57
C ILE A 111 1.51 12.14 12.19
N ASN A 112 2.32 12.21 11.15
CA ASN A 112 1.92 12.10 9.76
C ASN A 112 2.76 11.03 9.07
N PHE A 113 2.09 10.19 8.31
CA PHE A 113 2.70 9.14 7.50
C PHE A 113 2.13 9.20 6.09
N SER A 114 3.01 9.05 5.11
CA SER A 114 2.59 8.77 3.75
C SER A 114 3.49 7.73 3.08
N VAL A 115 2.91 7.00 2.14
CA VAL A 115 3.61 6.01 1.34
C VAL A 115 3.14 6.10 -0.11
N GLN A 116 4.07 5.85 -1.04
CA GLN A 116 3.77 5.57 -2.43
C GLN A 116 4.25 4.15 -2.77
N TYR A 117 3.37 3.33 -3.34
CA TYR A 117 3.66 1.98 -3.80
C TYR A 117 3.73 1.97 -5.33
N SER A 118 4.86 1.57 -5.90
CA SER A 118 4.98 1.30 -7.34
C SER A 118 4.52 -0.12 -7.66
N TYR A 119 3.60 -0.25 -8.61
CA TYR A 119 3.09 -1.55 -9.05
C TYR A 119 4.12 -2.30 -9.90
N SER A 120 4.20 -3.62 -9.74
CA SER A 120 4.95 -4.50 -10.65
C SER A 120 4.05 -5.26 -11.63
N ALA A 121 2.73 -5.13 -11.50
CA ALA A 121 1.74 -5.78 -12.34
C ALA A 121 0.52 -4.87 -12.61
N THR A 122 -0.64 -5.44 -12.96
CA THR A 122 -1.84 -4.67 -13.30
C THR A 122 -2.36 -3.92 -12.06
N ALA A 123 -2.65 -2.63 -12.20
CA ALA A 123 -3.16 -1.82 -11.10
C ALA A 123 -4.45 -2.39 -10.48
N PRO A 124 -4.58 -2.37 -9.14
CA PRO A 124 -5.81 -2.76 -8.47
C PRO A 124 -6.94 -1.79 -8.83
N GLN A 125 -8.16 -2.31 -8.88
CA GLN A 125 -9.37 -1.49 -9.04
C GLN A 125 -9.77 -0.78 -7.74
N SER A 126 -9.36 -1.32 -6.59
CA SER A 126 -9.63 -0.74 -5.27
C SER A 126 -8.52 -1.07 -4.28
N ALA A 127 -8.40 -0.28 -3.22
CA ALA A 127 -7.52 -0.57 -2.10
C ALA A 127 -8.33 -1.22 -0.97
N PRO A 128 -7.77 -2.19 -0.23
CA PRO A 128 -8.44 -2.73 0.94
C PRO A 128 -8.60 -1.66 2.02
N SER A 129 -9.67 -1.77 2.78
CA SER A 129 -9.90 -0.92 3.96
C SER A 129 -9.29 -1.57 5.19
N GLY A 130 -8.57 -0.78 5.98
CA GLY A 130 -8.07 -1.20 7.29
C GLY A 130 -8.96 -0.69 8.42
N SER A 131 -8.91 -1.35 9.57
CA SER A 131 -9.62 -0.96 10.79
C SER A 131 -8.82 -1.31 12.03
N ASN A 132 -8.80 -0.40 13.01
CA ASN A 132 -8.32 -0.66 14.37
C ASN A 132 -9.43 -1.11 15.32
N SER A 133 -10.63 -1.43 14.83
CA SER A 133 -11.73 -1.85 15.69
C SER A 133 -11.34 -3.09 16.52
N GLY A 134 -11.42 -2.96 17.84
CA GLY A 134 -11.05 -4.03 18.79
C GLY A 134 -9.54 -4.23 19.01
N GLN A 135 -8.67 -3.42 18.40
CA GLN A 135 -7.22 -3.50 18.61
C GLN A 135 -6.73 -2.47 19.63
N SER A 136 -6.37 -2.96 20.82
CA SER A 136 -5.73 -2.13 21.84
C SER A 136 -4.34 -1.67 21.40
N GLY A 137 -3.95 -0.44 21.75
CA GLY A 137 -2.63 0.12 21.46
C GLY A 137 -2.38 0.52 19.99
N ILE A 138 -3.44 0.58 19.18
CA ILE A 138 -3.40 1.09 17.80
C ILE A 138 -4.21 2.37 17.71
N TYR A 139 -3.63 3.41 17.13
CA TYR A 139 -4.17 4.75 17.12
C TYR A 139 -4.28 5.32 15.70
N GLY A 140 -5.17 6.29 15.53
CA GLY A 140 -5.39 6.96 14.25
C GLY A 140 -5.88 6.01 13.15
N SER A 141 -5.72 6.45 11.91
CA SER A 141 -6.08 5.69 10.72
C SER A 141 -5.12 5.99 9.59
N ILE A 142 -4.85 4.98 8.76
CA ILE A 142 -4.07 5.12 7.54
C ILE A 142 -4.92 4.54 6.40
N THR A 143 -5.19 5.36 5.39
CA THR A 143 -6.01 4.98 4.25
C THR A 143 -5.12 4.82 3.03
N THR A 144 -5.25 3.68 2.36
CA THR A 144 -4.63 3.39 1.08
C THR A 144 -5.60 3.59 -0.08
N THR A 145 -5.09 4.02 -1.23
CA THR A 145 -5.87 4.31 -2.43
C THR A 145 -5.08 3.88 -3.67
N ALA A 146 -5.76 3.23 -4.62
CA ALA A 146 -5.23 3.05 -5.97
C ALA A 146 -5.25 4.42 -6.68
N ALA A 147 -4.08 5.03 -6.84
CA ALA A 147 -3.97 6.43 -7.25
C ALA A 147 -3.83 6.60 -8.78
N SER A 148 -3.20 5.63 -9.45
CA SER A 148 -3.05 5.61 -10.91
C SER A 148 -2.88 4.18 -11.42
N GLN A 149 -2.55 4.03 -12.71
CA GLN A 149 -2.18 2.75 -13.31
C GLN A 149 -0.77 2.25 -12.90
N LEU A 150 0.06 3.12 -12.32
CA LEU A 150 1.46 2.81 -12.01
C LEU A 150 1.76 2.77 -10.51
N TYR A 151 0.93 3.42 -9.70
CA TYR A 151 1.16 3.50 -8.27
C TYR A 151 -0.12 3.64 -7.45
N GLY A 152 -0.01 3.21 -6.19
CA GLY A 152 -0.96 3.47 -5.13
C GLY A 152 -0.33 4.34 -4.05
N THR A 153 -1.16 4.93 -3.20
CA THR A 153 -0.69 5.78 -2.10
C THR A 153 -1.35 5.37 -0.79
N GLY A 154 -0.69 5.63 0.32
CA GLY A 154 -1.26 5.53 1.66
C GLY A 154 -0.99 6.81 2.43
N ARG A 155 -1.95 7.29 3.20
CA ARG A 155 -1.81 8.46 4.07
C ARG A 155 -2.53 8.24 5.37
N GLY A 156 -1.91 8.66 6.47
CA GLY A 156 -2.55 8.65 7.77
C GLY A 156 -1.96 9.68 8.70
N SER A 157 -2.73 10.02 9.72
CA SER A 157 -2.30 10.91 10.77
C SER A 157 -2.92 10.54 12.10
N TYR A 158 -2.27 10.99 13.17
CA TYR A 158 -2.78 10.88 14.52
C TYR A 158 -2.17 11.99 15.37
N THR A 159 -2.98 12.60 16.24
CA THR A 159 -2.48 13.52 17.25
C THR A 159 -2.45 12.77 18.58
N LEU A 160 -1.24 12.56 19.11
CA LEU A 160 -1.02 12.03 20.43
C LEU A 160 -0.89 13.20 21.42
N SER A 161 -1.53 13.08 22.58
CA SER A 161 -1.38 14.00 23.72
C SER A 161 -1.18 13.18 25.00
N TRP A 162 -0.28 13.62 25.89
CA TRP A 162 0.08 12.93 27.14
C TRP A 162 0.45 13.88 28.27
#